data_AF-A0A833R0M5-F1
#
_entry.id   AF-A0A833R0M5-F1
#
_cell.length_a   1.000
_cell.length_b   1.000
_cell.length_c   1.000
_cell.angle_alpha   90.00
_cell.angle_beta   90.00
_cell.angle_gamma   90.00
#
_symmetry.space_group_name_H-M   'P 1'
#
loop_
_entity.id
_entity.type
_entity.pdbx_description
1 polymer ?
#
loop_
_entity_poly.entity_id
_entity_poly.type
_entity_poly.pdbx_seq_one_letter_code
_entity_poly.pdbx_strand_id
1 'polypeptide(L)'
;MASPPILPSSSSSTSHRLSTFNDPTSNADPPQSSPLETFASDPVFSAFLSPFFDSVAFSSQTLSSCNSAACAESFQEPIRLLNHYLRSELLSRHPHLLSSILSLRQVSTSLQPAVDSLTSSLQRTCQDLATPRSMLKTRTIQLKNLTATSDLLYHSEKLLKLAAKVRDKRLDQRRKSELYREARVLYEEKGLA
;
A
#
# COMPACT_ATOMS: atom_id res chain seq x y z
N MET A 1 -47.86 16.87 -0.78
CA MET A 1 -47.83 15.39 -0.74
C MET A 1 -46.99 14.90 -1.90
N ALA A 2 -45.77 14.42 -1.64
CA ALA A 2 -44.96 13.64 -2.57
C ALA A 2 -43.85 12.95 -1.75
N SER A 3 -43.78 11.62 -1.85
CA SER A 3 -42.98 10.71 -1.05
C SER A 3 -41.49 10.73 -1.40
N PRO A 4 -40.58 10.35 -0.47
CA PRO A 4 -39.14 10.28 -0.71
C PRO A 4 -38.73 8.92 -1.34
N PRO A 5 -37.63 8.84 -2.10
CA PRO A 5 -37.09 7.56 -2.53
C PRO A 5 -36.25 6.91 -1.42
N ILE A 6 -36.42 5.59 -1.35
CA ILE A 6 -35.96 4.65 -0.34
C ILE A 6 -34.45 4.41 -0.46
N LEU A 7 -33.75 4.55 0.68
CA LEU A 7 -32.39 4.03 0.89
C LEU A 7 -32.41 2.49 0.90
N PRO A 8 -31.48 1.79 0.25
CA PRO A 8 -31.24 0.39 0.58
C PRO A 8 -30.42 0.29 1.87
N SER A 9 -31.10 -0.16 2.92
CA SER A 9 -30.54 -0.62 4.18
C SER A 9 -29.82 -1.96 4.00
N SER A 10 -28.69 -2.09 4.71
CA SER A 10 -28.17 -3.32 5.32
C SER A 10 -27.76 -4.49 4.43
N SER A 11 -26.45 -4.64 4.25
CA SER A 11 -25.78 -5.95 4.38
C SER A 11 -24.54 -5.80 5.25
N SER A 12 -24.75 -5.96 6.55
CA SER A 12 -23.73 -6.28 7.54
C SER A 12 -23.14 -7.67 7.27
N SER A 13 -21.87 -7.85 7.65
CA SER A 13 -21.06 -9.09 7.62
C SER A 13 -20.57 -9.50 6.22
N THR A 14 -19.28 -9.73 5.98
CA THR A 14 -18.35 -10.52 6.79
C THR A 14 -16.95 -9.88 6.83
N SER A 15 -16.60 -9.26 7.96
CA SER A 15 -15.19 -9.18 8.34
C SER A 15 -14.72 -10.62 8.58
N HIS A 16 -14.15 -11.25 7.56
CA HIS A 16 -13.37 -12.46 7.74
C HIS A 16 -12.13 -12.07 8.53
N ARG A 17 -12.30 -12.15 9.85
CA ARG A 17 -11.29 -12.29 10.88
C ARG A 17 -10.10 -13.04 10.27
N LEU A 18 -9.00 -12.31 10.04
CA LEU A 18 -7.67 -12.87 9.82
C LEU A 18 -7.47 -13.88 10.95
N SER A 19 -7.76 -15.12 10.61
CA SER A 19 -7.71 -16.22 11.55
C SER A 19 -6.24 -16.44 11.76
N THR A 20 -5.79 -15.96 12.90
CA THR A 20 -4.55 -16.30 13.57
C THR A 20 -4.19 -17.73 13.20
N PHE A 21 -2.98 -17.88 12.70
CA PHE A 21 -2.28 -19.12 12.45
C PHE A 21 -2.57 -20.12 13.58
N ASN A 22 -3.61 -20.94 13.42
CA ASN A 22 -3.83 -22.08 14.26
C ASN A 22 -2.90 -23.14 13.69
N ASP A 23 -1.70 -23.21 14.25
CA ASP A 23 -0.95 -24.46 14.27
C ASP A 23 -1.94 -25.54 14.73
N PRO A 24 -2.20 -26.60 13.94
CA PRO A 24 -2.71 -27.81 14.55
C PRO A 24 -1.60 -28.26 15.48
N THR A 25 -1.78 -27.96 16.77
CA THR A 25 -1.04 -28.56 17.87
C THR A 25 -0.83 -30.01 17.50
N SER A 26 0.44 -30.32 17.28
CA SER A 26 0.97 -31.65 17.11
C SER A 26 0.25 -32.55 18.11
N ASN A 27 -0.68 -33.39 17.63
CA ASN A 27 -0.94 -34.65 18.29
C ASN A 27 0.30 -35.51 17.97
N ALA A 28 1.39 -35.15 18.65
CA ALA A 28 2.54 -35.97 18.85
C ALA A 28 2.05 -37.16 19.67
N ASP A 29 1.84 -38.27 18.98
CA ASP A 29 2.05 -39.57 19.61
C ASP A 29 3.45 -39.56 20.27
N PRO A 30 3.60 -40.18 21.46
CA PRO A 30 4.84 -40.15 22.23
C PRO A 30 6.02 -40.71 21.43
N PRO A 31 7.26 -40.29 21.75
CA PRO A 31 8.40 -40.40 20.87
C PRO A 31 8.75 -41.87 20.68
N GLN A 32 8.62 -42.36 19.45
CA GLN A 32 9.61 -43.34 19.00
C GLN A 32 10.92 -42.54 18.97
N SER A 33 11.77 -42.77 19.96
CA SER A 33 13.11 -42.19 20.10
C SER A 33 13.70 -41.97 18.71
N SER A 34 13.68 -40.71 18.25
CA SER A 34 14.11 -40.42 16.88
C SER A 34 15.57 -40.85 16.78
N PRO A 35 16.00 -41.54 15.72
CA PRO A 35 17.39 -41.96 15.59
C PRO A 35 18.34 -40.76 15.64
N LEU A 36 17.84 -39.56 15.31
CA LEU A 36 18.52 -38.27 15.50
C LEU A 36 18.82 -37.95 16.97
N GLU A 37 17.95 -38.29 17.92
CA GLU A 37 18.18 -38.13 19.36
C GLU A 37 19.34 -39.04 19.82
N THR A 38 19.34 -40.28 19.35
CA THR A 38 20.42 -41.24 19.62
C THR A 38 21.75 -40.78 19.02
N PHE A 39 21.73 -40.23 17.80
CA PHE A 39 22.92 -39.65 17.16
C PHE A 39 23.39 -38.33 17.81
N ALA A 40 22.47 -37.54 18.36
CA ALA A 40 22.82 -36.35 19.13
C ALA A 40 23.49 -36.70 20.46
N SER A 41 23.14 -37.84 21.05
CA SER A 41 23.75 -38.35 22.28
C SER A 41 25.13 -38.99 22.08
N ASP A 42 25.46 -39.40 20.85
CA ASP A 42 26.77 -39.99 20.54
C ASP A 42 27.80 -38.89 20.18
N PRO A 43 28.95 -38.82 20.88
CA PRO A 43 29.98 -37.81 20.62
C PRO A 43 30.59 -37.90 19.21
N VAL A 44 30.52 -39.06 18.53
CA VAL A 44 31.00 -39.24 17.16
C VAL A 44 29.94 -38.80 16.15
N PHE A 45 28.65 -39.09 16.40
CA PHE A 45 27.57 -38.75 15.48
C PHE A 45 27.01 -37.33 15.64
N SER A 46 27.14 -36.74 16.82
CA SER A 46 26.72 -35.36 17.11
C SER A 46 27.49 -34.31 16.28
N ALA A 47 28.74 -34.61 15.93
CA ALA A 47 29.54 -33.77 15.03
C ALA A 47 28.86 -33.56 13.67
N PHE A 48 28.14 -34.56 13.15
CA PHE A 48 27.42 -34.49 11.87
C PHE A 48 26.14 -33.63 11.94
N LEU A 49 25.60 -33.36 13.13
CA LEU A 49 24.42 -32.52 13.32
C LEU A 49 24.77 -31.03 13.48
N SER A 50 26.07 -30.70 13.51
CA SER A 50 26.54 -29.32 13.59
C SER A 50 26.27 -28.56 12.27
N PRO A 51 25.80 -27.30 12.33
CA PRO A 51 25.54 -26.48 11.14
C PRO A 51 26.79 -26.19 10.30
N PHE A 52 28.00 -26.44 10.81
CA PHE A 52 29.28 -26.24 10.12
C PHE A 52 30.15 -27.51 10.15
N PHE A 53 29.58 -28.64 9.73
CA PHE A 53 30.32 -29.89 9.65
C PHE A 53 31.47 -29.80 8.61
N ASP A 54 32.71 -29.95 9.07
CA ASP A 54 33.89 -30.06 8.22
C ASP A 54 34.31 -31.54 8.06
N SER A 55 34.04 -32.07 6.88
CA SER A 55 34.34 -33.45 6.51
C SER A 55 35.85 -33.77 6.53
N VAL A 56 36.71 -32.78 6.24
CA VAL A 56 38.15 -32.97 6.15
C VAL A 56 38.78 -33.04 7.55
N ALA A 57 38.36 -32.16 8.45
CA ALA A 57 38.79 -32.19 9.84
C ALA A 57 38.33 -33.48 10.56
N PHE A 58 37.08 -33.88 10.33
CA PHE A 58 36.51 -35.10 10.92
C PHE A 58 37.17 -36.38 10.38
N SER A 59 37.41 -36.48 9.07
CA SER A 59 38.12 -37.62 8.48
C SER A 59 39.57 -37.71 8.97
N SER A 60 40.24 -36.57 9.13
CA SER A 60 41.61 -36.54 9.66
C SER A 60 41.68 -37.00 11.11
N GLN A 61 40.69 -36.63 11.94
CA GLN A 61 40.62 -37.02 13.34
C GLN A 61 40.22 -38.49 13.53
N THR A 62 39.31 -38.99 12.70
CA THR A 62 38.85 -40.39 12.74
C THR A 62 39.89 -41.36 12.19
N LEU A 63 40.59 -41.03 11.10
CA LEU A 63 41.71 -41.81 10.57
C LEU A 63 42.92 -41.83 11.53
N SER A 64 43.12 -40.75 12.31
CA SER A 64 44.14 -40.71 13.35
C SER A 64 43.76 -41.53 14.59
N SER A 65 42.47 -41.76 14.83
CA SER A 65 41.94 -42.44 16.02
C SER A 65 41.58 -43.90 15.80
N CYS A 66 41.42 -44.37 14.55
CA CYS A 66 40.90 -45.69 14.25
C CYS A 66 41.50 -46.27 12.95
N ASN A 67 41.56 -47.61 12.89
CA ASN A 67 41.90 -48.33 11.66
C ASN A 67 40.76 -48.16 10.63
N SER A 68 41.06 -47.62 9.45
CA SER A 68 40.08 -47.19 8.44
C SER A 68 38.95 -48.20 8.14
N ALA A 69 39.25 -49.50 8.12
CA ALA A 69 38.25 -50.56 7.89
C ALA A 69 37.24 -50.71 9.05
N ALA A 70 37.68 -50.63 10.30
CA ALA A 70 36.82 -50.75 11.47
C ALA A 70 35.91 -49.52 11.65
N CYS A 71 36.39 -48.34 11.25
CA CYS A 71 35.58 -47.12 11.19
C CYS A 71 34.52 -47.20 10.06
N ALA A 72 34.88 -47.72 8.88
CA ALA A 72 33.93 -47.85 7.78
C ALA A 72 32.74 -48.75 8.14
N GLU A 73 33.00 -49.87 8.84
CA GLU A 73 31.94 -50.77 9.29
C GLU A 73 31.05 -50.16 10.37
N SER A 74 31.62 -49.40 11.31
CA SER A 74 30.84 -48.74 12.37
C SER A 74 29.95 -47.61 11.87
N PHE A 75 30.33 -46.94 10.77
CA PHE A 75 29.52 -45.89 10.15
C PHE A 75 28.47 -46.42 9.16
N GLN A 76 28.66 -47.63 8.60
CA GLN A 76 27.80 -48.15 7.54
C GLN A 76 26.35 -48.34 7.98
N GLU A 77 26.12 -48.90 9.16
CA GLU A 77 24.77 -49.18 9.67
C GLU A 77 24.03 -47.90 10.12
N PRO A 78 24.68 -46.98 10.86
CA PRO A 78 24.14 -45.65 11.14
C PRO A 78 23.77 -44.83 9.90
N ILE A 79 24.62 -44.86 8.87
CA ILE A 79 24.36 -44.17 7.60
C ILE A 79 23.15 -44.79 6.89
N ARG A 80 22.99 -46.11 6.93
CA ARG A 80 21.80 -46.79 6.36
C ARG A 80 20.53 -46.39 7.11
N LEU A 81 20.58 -46.36 8.44
CA LEU A 81 19.45 -45.95 9.27
C LEU A 81 19.06 -44.48 9.02
N LEU A 82 20.03 -43.56 8.95
CA LEU A 82 19.78 -42.16 8.64
C LEU A 82 19.20 -41.98 7.23
N ASN A 83 19.71 -42.71 6.24
CA ASN A 83 19.16 -42.66 4.88
C ASN A 83 17.73 -43.18 4.82
N HIS A 84 17.39 -44.20 5.60
CA HIS A 84 16.02 -44.70 5.70
C HIS A 84 15.11 -43.67 6.35
N TYR A 85 15.54 -43.08 7.48
CA TYR A 85 14.81 -42.04 8.19
C TYR A 85 14.62 -40.77 7.35
N LEU A 86 15.66 -40.32 6.64
CA LEU A 86 15.58 -39.16 5.75
C LEU A 86 14.60 -39.43 4.60
N ARG A 87 14.55 -40.64 4.06
CA ARG A 87 13.57 -41.00 3.03
C ARG A 87 12.15 -41.01 3.57
N SER A 88 11.92 -41.56 4.76
CA SER A 88 10.59 -41.54 5.38
C SER A 88 10.15 -40.12 5.73
N GLU A 89 11.07 -39.30 6.25
CA GLU A 89 10.79 -37.91 6.62
C GLU A 89 10.60 -37.02 5.38
N LEU A 90 11.34 -37.27 4.30
CA LEU A 90 11.15 -36.56 3.04
C LEU A 90 9.80 -36.91 2.44
N LEU A 91 9.40 -38.19 2.45
CA LEU A 91 8.09 -38.63 1.97
C LEU A 91 6.94 -38.11 2.84
N SER A 92 7.11 -38.02 4.16
CA SER A 92 6.10 -37.49 5.09
C SER A 92 5.92 -35.98 4.95
N ARG A 93 7.01 -35.25 4.72
CA ARG A 93 6.99 -33.78 4.63
C ARG A 93 6.65 -33.26 3.24
N HIS A 94 6.84 -34.06 2.19
CA HIS A 94 6.48 -33.70 0.81
C HIS A 94 5.02 -33.26 0.61
N PRO A 95 3.99 -33.99 1.12
CA PRO A 95 2.61 -33.57 0.97
C PRO A 95 2.33 -32.24 1.65
N HIS A 96 2.94 -31.96 2.80
CA HIS A 96 2.79 -30.68 3.49
C HIS A 96 3.46 -29.54 2.71
N LEU A 97 4.66 -29.76 2.17
CA LEU A 97 5.32 -28.73 1.37
C LEU A 97 4.52 -28.42 0.10
N LEU A 98 4.00 -29.45 -0.57
CA LEU A 98 3.13 -29.29 -1.73
C LEU A 98 1.82 -28.59 -1.38
N SER A 99 1.17 -28.95 -0.27
CA SER A 99 -0.07 -28.27 0.15
C SER A 99 0.18 -26.80 0.48
N SER A 100 1.31 -26.47 1.11
CA SER A 100 1.71 -25.09 1.39
C SER A 100 1.97 -24.30 0.10
N ILE A 101 2.68 -24.88 -0.88
CA ILE A 101 2.91 -24.23 -2.18
C ILE A 101 1.60 -24.04 -2.94
N LEU A 102 0.72 -25.04 -2.94
CA LEU A 102 -0.58 -24.96 -3.60
C LEU A 102 -1.49 -23.91 -2.93
N SER A 103 -1.51 -23.86 -1.60
CA SER A 103 -2.24 -22.83 -0.84
C SER A 103 -1.72 -21.43 -1.16
N LEU A 104 -0.39 -21.24 -1.17
CA LEU A 104 0.21 -19.96 -1.52
C LEU A 104 -0.14 -19.55 -2.96
N ARG A 105 -0.13 -20.51 -3.89
CA ARG A 105 -0.56 -20.26 -5.28
C ARG A 105 -2.04 -19.91 -5.38
N GLN A 106 -2.90 -20.53 -4.59
CA GLN A 106 -4.32 -20.21 -4.56
C GLN A 106 -4.58 -18.81 -3.99
N VAL A 107 -3.82 -18.41 -2.97
CA VAL A 107 -3.86 -17.05 -2.44
C VAL A 107 -3.40 -16.06 -3.50
N SER A 108 -2.28 -16.31 -4.19
CA SER A 108 -1.77 -15.39 -5.22
C SER A 108 -2.74 -15.23 -6.40
N THR A 109 -3.36 -16.32 -6.87
CA THR A 109 -4.37 -16.25 -7.94
C THR A 109 -5.64 -15.52 -7.52
N SER A 110 -6.00 -15.52 -6.23
CA SER A 110 -7.14 -14.77 -5.72
C SER A 110 -6.87 -13.27 -5.52
N LEU A 111 -5.62 -12.89 -5.25
CA LEU A 111 -5.23 -11.49 -5.06
C LEU A 111 -5.16 -10.71 -6.37
N GLN A 112 -4.73 -11.36 -7.46
CA GLN A 112 -4.62 -10.72 -8.77
C GLN A 112 -5.92 -10.05 -9.24
N PRO A 113 -7.10 -10.73 -9.28
CA PRO A 113 -8.34 -10.09 -9.68
C PRO A 113 -8.83 -9.01 -8.71
N ALA A 114 -8.49 -9.12 -7.42
CA ALA A 114 -8.80 -8.06 -6.44
C ALA A 114 -8.00 -6.79 -6.71
N VAL A 115 -6.72 -6.92 -7.08
CA VAL A 115 -5.87 -5.79 -7.51
C VAL A 115 -6.38 -5.21 -8.83
N ASP A 116 -6.74 -6.05 -9.80
CA ASP A 116 -7.30 -5.59 -11.08
C ASP A 116 -8.65 -4.86 -10.89
N SER A 117 -9.49 -5.34 -9.98
CA SER A 117 -10.74 -4.67 -9.61
C SER A 117 -10.49 -3.33 -8.91
N LEU A 118 -9.51 -3.27 -8.01
CA LEU A 118 -9.16 -2.04 -7.31
C LEU A 118 -8.57 -0.99 -8.27
N THR A 119 -7.67 -1.41 -9.15
CA THR A 119 -7.03 -0.52 -10.13
C THR A 119 -8.04 0.00 -11.15
N SER A 120 -8.95 -0.84 -11.64
CA SER A 120 -10.04 -0.40 -12.52
C SER A 120 -11.03 0.54 -11.81
N SER A 121 -11.36 0.28 -10.54
CA SER A 121 -12.17 1.19 -9.73
C SER A 121 -11.48 2.53 -9.53
N LEU A 122 -10.17 2.53 -9.22
CA LEU A 122 -9.37 3.74 -9.08
C LEU A 122 -9.37 4.52 -10.39
N GLN A 123 -9.09 3.87 -11.53
CA GLN A 123 -9.12 4.50 -12.84
C GLN A 123 -10.49 5.13 -13.14
N ARG A 124 -11.59 4.44 -12.84
CA ARG A 124 -12.95 4.97 -12.99
C ARG A 124 -13.19 6.19 -12.10
N THR A 125 -12.77 6.16 -10.83
CA THR A 125 -12.90 7.34 -9.94
C THR A 125 -12.03 8.52 -10.39
N CYS A 126 -10.82 8.25 -10.90
CA CYS A 126 -9.97 9.29 -11.48
C CYS A 126 -10.60 9.91 -12.73
N GLN A 127 -11.23 9.09 -13.57
CA GLN A 127 -11.92 9.55 -14.77
C GLN A 127 -13.19 10.35 -14.43
N ASP A 128 -13.96 9.88 -13.45
CA ASP A 128 -15.13 10.58 -12.93
C ASP A 128 -14.76 11.92 -12.29
N LEU A 129 -13.60 12.01 -11.62
CA LEU A 129 -13.10 13.24 -11.01
C LEU A 129 -12.45 14.23 -12.01
N ALA A 130 -12.05 13.76 -13.21
CA ALA A 130 -11.44 14.63 -14.22
C ALA A 130 -12.44 15.67 -14.77
N THR A 131 -13.69 15.25 -15.00
CA THR A 131 -14.79 16.10 -15.50
C THR A 131 -15.17 17.24 -14.54
N PRO A 132 -15.48 17.02 -13.25
CA PRO A 132 -15.82 18.09 -12.33
C PRO A 132 -14.62 19.02 -12.08
N ARG A 133 -13.38 18.52 -12.14
CA ARG A 133 -12.19 19.38 -12.06
C ARG A 133 -12.09 20.35 -13.22
N SER A 134 -12.34 19.90 -14.45
CA SER A 134 -12.34 20.78 -15.62
C SER A 134 -13.48 21.79 -15.56
N MET A 135 -14.68 21.36 -15.13
CA MET A 135 -15.82 22.26 -14.91
C MET A 135 -15.56 23.29 -13.81
N LEU A 136 -14.97 22.89 -12.68
CA LEU A 136 -14.62 23.83 -11.62
C LEU A 136 -13.62 24.88 -12.12
N LYS A 137 -12.62 24.47 -12.90
CA LYS A 137 -11.65 25.40 -13.48
C LYS A 137 -12.33 26.42 -14.40
N THR A 138 -13.22 25.97 -15.30
CA THR A 138 -13.94 26.90 -16.20
C THR A 138 -14.87 27.83 -15.43
N ARG A 139 -15.62 27.31 -14.45
CA ARG A 139 -16.50 28.11 -13.59
C ARG A 139 -15.73 29.13 -12.75
N THR A 140 -14.57 28.78 -12.21
CA THR A 140 -13.72 29.71 -11.47
C THR A 140 -13.19 30.83 -12.37
N ILE A 141 -12.81 30.52 -13.61
CA ILE A 141 -12.41 31.55 -14.58
C ILE A 141 -13.60 32.45 -14.92
N GLN A 142 -14.77 31.88 -15.17
CA GLN A 142 -15.99 32.65 -15.44
C GLN A 142 -16.34 33.56 -14.25
N LEU A 143 -16.28 33.05 -13.03
CA LEU A 143 -16.54 33.83 -11.82
C LEU A 143 -15.51 34.95 -11.66
N LYS A 144 -14.22 34.66 -11.83
CA LYS A 144 -13.17 35.69 -11.80
C LYS A 144 -13.43 36.78 -12.82
N ASN A 145 -13.81 36.42 -14.05
CA ASN A 145 -14.11 37.38 -15.11
C ASN A 145 -15.35 38.21 -14.75
N LEU A 146 -16.42 37.58 -14.25
CA LEU A 146 -17.64 38.27 -13.82
C LEU A 146 -17.40 39.21 -12.63
N THR A 147 -16.59 38.80 -11.66
CA THR A 147 -16.20 39.67 -10.54
C THR A 147 -15.40 40.86 -11.07
N ALA A 148 -14.43 40.62 -11.95
CA ALA A 148 -13.63 41.70 -12.54
C ALA A 148 -14.50 42.67 -13.37
N THR A 149 -15.46 42.17 -14.16
CA THR A 149 -16.38 43.05 -14.92
C THR A 149 -17.34 43.78 -14.00
N SER A 150 -17.86 43.15 -12.95
CA SER A 150 -18.70 43.80 -11.95
C SER A 150 -17.97 44.94 -11.25
N ASP A 151 -16.71 44.72 -10.84
CA ASP A 151 -15.88 45.74 -10.22
C ASP A 151 -15.62 46.91 -11.18
N LEU A 152 -15.34 46.62 -12.46
CA LEU A 152 -15.17 47.64 -13.49
C LEU A 152 -16.45 48.43 -13.72
N LEU A 153 -17.61 47.77 -13.77
CA LEU A 153 -18.91 48.43 -13.92
C LEU A 153 -19.22 49.33 -12.73
N TYR A 154 -18.99 48.86 -11.51
CA TYR A 154 -19.18 49.64 -10.29
C TYR A 154 -18.30 50.91 -10.29
N HIS A 155 -17.03 50.78 -10.67
CA HIS A 155 -16.12 51.93 -10.73
C HIS A 155 -16.43 52.88 -11.88
N SER A 156 -16.85 52.37 -13.05
CA SER A 156 -17.26 53.21 -14.18
C SER A 156 -18.55 53.98 -13.86
N GLU A 157 -19.51 53.37 -13.15
CA GLU A 157 -20.70 54.07 -12.65
C GLU A 157 -20.32 55.19 -11.66
N LYS A 158 -19.41 54.90 -10.72
CA LYS A 158 -18.89 55.91 -9.78
C LYS A 158 -18.23 57.07 -10.52
N LEU A 159 -17.38 56.78 -11.53
CA LEU A 159 -16.75 57.79 -12.38
C LEU A 159 -17.78 58.62 -13.15
N LEU A 160 -18.81 57.99 -13.72
CA LEU A 160 -19.88 58.68 -14.44
C LEU A 160 -20.65 59.64 -13.51
N LYS A 161 -20.92 59.22 -12.27
CA LYS A 161 -21.54 60.06 -11.24
C LYS A 161 -20.65 61.24 -10.85
N LEU A 162 -19.33 61.04 -10.70
CA LEU A 162 -18.38 62.15 -10.47
C LEU A 162 -18.33 63.10 -11.67
N ALA A 163 -18.24 62.58 -12.90
CA ALA A 163 -18.24 63.39 -14.11
C ALA A 163 -19.54 64.19 -14.28
N ALA A 164 -20.69 63.63 -13.90
CA ALA A 164 -21.95 64.35 -13.85
C ALA A 164 -21.93 65.48 -12.80
N LYS A 165 -21.44 65.23 -11.58
CA LYS A 165 -21.28 66.26 -10.53
C LYS A 165 -20.36 67.39 -10.97
N VAL A 166 -19.24 67.06 -11.60
CA VAL A 166 -18.26 68.03 -12.10
C VAL A 166 -18.84 68.98 -13.15
N ARG A 167 -19.73 68.48 -14.01
CA ARG A 167 -20.43 69.27 -15.04
C ARG A 167 -21.51 70.19 -14.47
N ASP A 168 -21.87 70.06 -13.19
CA ASP A 168 -22.86 70.93 -12.56
C ASP A 168 -22.34 72.38 -12.46
N LYS A 169 -23.06 73.29 -13.11
CA LYS A 169 -22.71 74.71 -13.19
C LYS A 169 -22.88 75.41 -11.83
N ARG A 170 -23.64 74.82 -10.90
CA ARG A 170 -23.92 75.38 -9.56
C ARG A 170 -22.79 75.18 -8.54
N LEU A 171 -21.76 74.41 -8.87
CA LEU A 171 -20.65 74.13 -7.96
C LEU A 171 -19.51 75.15 -8.07
N ASP A 172 -18.95 75.53 -6.92
CA ASP A 172 -17.77 76.39 -6.80
C ASP A 172 -16.55 75.79 -7.50
N GLN A 173 -15.70 76.66 -8.06
CA GLN A 173 -14.51 76.27 -8.84
C GLN A 173 -13.53 75.41 -8.03
N ARG A 174 -13.39 75.69 -6.73
CA ARG A 174 -12.54 74.90 -5.81
C ARG A 174 -13.07 73.48 -5.62
N ARG A 175 -14.39 73.31 -5.53
CA ARG A 175 -15.00 72.00 -5.33
C ARG A 175 -14.99 71.17 -6.62
N LYS A 176 -15.06 71.82 -7.78
CA LYS A 176 -14.86 71.19 -9.08
C LYS A 176 -13.44 70.61 -9.22
N SER A 177 -12.40 71.37 -8.89
CA SER A 177 -11.01 70.88 -9.01
C SER A 177 -10.72 69.70 -8.09
N GLU A 178 -11.29 69.69 -6.88
CA GLU A 178 -11.22 68.55 -5.95
C GLU A 178 -11.87 67.28 -6.53
N LEU A 179 -13.07 67.40 -7.12
CA LEU A 179 -13.76 66.29 -7.78
C LEU A 179 -13.04 65.78 -9.03
N TYR A 180 -12.41 66.67 -9.81
CA TYR A 180 -11.57 66.28 -10.94
C TYR A 180 -10.35 65.48 -10.48
N ARG A 181 -9.71 65.88 -9.38
CA ARG A 181 -8.59 65.13 -8.80
C ARG A 181 -9.04 63.75 -8.32
N GLU A 182 -10.18 63.66 -7.64
CA GLU A 182 -10.74 62.39 -7.17
C GLU A 182 -11.07 61.45 -8.34
N ALA A 183 -11.69 61.96 -9.40
CA ALA A 183 -11.99 61.18 -10.60
C ALA A 183 -10.71 60.70 -11.31
N ARG A 184 -9.68 61.55 -11.38
CA ARG A 184 -8.38 61.19 -11.98
C ARG A 184 -7.68 60.09 -11.18
N VAL A 185 -7.67 60.17 -9.85
CA VAL A 185 -7.07 59.14 -8.99
C VAL A 185 -7.79 57.80 -9.16
N LEU A 186 -9.14 57.80 -9.18
CA LEU A 186 -9.91 56.58 -9.43
C LEU A 186 -9.67 55.96 -10.81
N TYR A 187 -9.41 56.80 -11.82
CA TYR A 187 -9.09 56.37 -13.17
C TYR A 187 -7.69 55.73 -13.26
N GLU A 188 -6.69 56.33 -12.61
CA GLU A 188 -5.31 55.83 -12.53
C GLU A 188 -5.22 54.54 -11.70
N GLU A 189 -5.91 54.46 -10.55
CA GLU A 189 -5.88 53.29 -9.65
C GLU A 189 -6.48 52.02 -10.29
N LYS A 190 -7.50 52.18 -11.15
CA LYS A 190 -8.18 51.06 -11.81
C LYS A 190 -7.63 50.73 -13.18
N GLY A 191 -6.57 51.40 -13.60
CA GLY A 191 -5.86 51.10 -14.85
C GLY A 191 -6.73 51.27 -16.10
N LEU A 192 -7.67 52.22 -16.10
CA LEU A 192 -8.48 52.55 -17.28
C LEU A 192 -7.73 53.49 -18.26
N ALA A 193 -6.42 53.71 -18.08
CA ALA A 193 -5.58 54.59 -18.90
C ALA A 193 -5.20 54.01 -20.26
#